data_AF-A0A443YTI6-F1
#
_entry.id   AF-A0A443YTI6-F1
#
_cell.length_a   1.000
_cell.length_b   1.000
_cell.length_c   1.000
_cell.angle_alpha   90.00
_cell.angle_beta   90.00
_cell.angle_gamma   90.00
#
_symmetry.space_group_name_H-M   'P 1'
#
loop_
_entity.id
_entity.type
_entity.pdbx_description
1 polymer ?
#
loop_
_entity_poly.entity_id
_entity_poly.type
_entity_poly.pdbx_seq_one_letter_code
_entity_poly.pdbx_strand_id
1 'polypeptide(L)' 'MSQADIHEPVRMCVVCRERFPKGELARYVRPEDAIKSDESPIYDPEKDKPGRGYYVCGQARCRERFPKMVMGLMKKRRGD' A
#
# COMPACT_ATOMS: atom_id res chain seq x y z
N MET A 1 3.49 -36.06 -1.01
CA MET A 1 4.10 -34.87 -1.64
C MET A 1 3.77 -33.70 -0.73
N SER A 2 4.68 -33.36 0.19
CA SER A 2 4.45 -32.39 1.26
C SER A 2 4.37 -30.99 0.69
N GLN A 3 3.25 -30.32 0.93
CA GLN A 3 3.03 -28.91 0.66
C GLN A 3 4.17 -28.13 1.32
N ALA A 4 4.99 -27.43 0.53
CA ALA A 4 5.88 -26.43 1.07
C ALA A 4 5.00 -25.37 1.72
N ASP A 5 5.21 -25.10 3.01
CA ASP A 5 4.65 -23.94 3.70
C ASP A 5 5.11 -22.67 2.97
N ILE A 6 4.33 -22.24 1.97
CA ILE A 6 4.50 -20.94 1.35
C ILE A 6 4.09 -19.94 2.44
N HIS A 7 5.06 -19.49 3.23
CA HIS A 7 4.84 -18.47 4.23
C HIS A 7 4.49 -17.17 3.52
N GLU A 8 3.19 -16.97 3.25
CA GLU A 8 2.72 -15.77 2.60
C GLU A 8 2.95 -14.57 3.54
N PRO A 9 3.70 -13.54 3.11
CA PRO A 9 3.96 -12.40 3.96
C PRO A 9 2.66 -11.71 4.37
N VAL A 10 2.48 -11.47 5.65
CA VAL A 10 1.36 -10.65 6.16
C VAL A 10 1.77 -9.17 6.15
N ARG A 11 0.83 -8.30 5.77
CA ARG A 11 1.00 -6.84 5.76
C ARG A 11 -0.21 -6.15 6.39
N MET A 12 0.00 -4.92 6.81
CA MET A 12 -1.03 -4.10 7.46
C MET A 12 -1.69 -3.18 6.45
N CYS A 13 -3.01 -3.11 6.45
CA CYS A 13 -3.75 -2.11 5.72
C CYS A 13 -3.47 -0.71 6.31
N VAL A 14 -3.05 0.25 5.49
CA VAL A 14 -2.72 1.61 5.98
C VAL A 14 -3.94 2.38 6.47
N VAL A 15 -5.15 1.93 6.13
CA VAL A 15 -6.42 2.59 6.51
C VAL A 15 -6.98 2.02 7.81
N CYS A 16 -7.36 0.74 7.83
CA CYS A 16 -7.96 0.12 9.02
C CYS A 16 -6.94 -0.43 10.03
N ARG A 17 -5.66 -0.54 9.66
CA ARG A 17 -4.58 -1.13 10.47
C ARG A 17 -4.75 -2.62 10.84
N GLU A 18 -5.73 -3.29 10.24
CA GLU A 18 -5.85 -4.76 10.30
C GLU A 18 -4.77 -5.42 9.42
N ARG A 19 -4.45 -6.69 9.71
CA ARG A 19 -3.43 -7.48 9.02
C ARG A 19 -4.08 -8.44 8.01
N PHE A 20 -3.50 -8.53 6.82
CA PHE A 20 -3.97 -9.39 5.73
C PHE A 20 -2.78 -10.05 5.02
N PRO A 21 -3.00 -11.21 4.37
CA PRO A 21 -2.01 -11.76 3.44
C PRO A 21 -1.65 -10.77 2.33
N LYS A 22 -0.38 -10.72 1.91
CA LYS A 22 0.12 -9.76 0.91
C LYS A 22 -0.64 -9.86 -0.41
N GLY A 23 -1.09 -11.06 -0.79
CA GLY A 23 -1.86 -11.33 -2.00
C GLY A 23 -3.20 -10.61 -2.02
N GLU A 24 -3.87 -10.49 -0.87
CA GLU A 24 -5.20 -9.86 -0.74
C GLU A 24 -5.18 -8.33 -0.72
N LEU A 25 -3.99 -7.73 -0.62
CA LEU A 25 -3.82 -6.29 -0.51
C LEU A 25 -3.47 -5.67 -1.86
N ALA A 26 -4.18 -4.62 -2.22
CA ALA A 26 -3.78 -3.71 -3.28
C ALA A 26 -2.57 -2.90 -2.81
N ARG A 27 -1.50 -2.84 -3.61
CA ARG A 27 -0.35 -1.95 -3.37
C ARG A 27 -0.48 -0.72 -4.25
N TYR A 28 -0.20 0.43 -3.66
CA TYR A 28 -0.01 1.70 -4.36
C TYR A 28 1.34 2.27 -3.98
N VAL A 29 1.99 3.01 -4.88
CA VAL A 29 3.34 3.53 -4.65
C VAL A 29 3.35 5.03 -4.90
N ARG A 30 4.06 5.78 -4.05
CA ARG A 30 4.34 7.19 -4.31
C ARG A 30 5.26 7.29 -5.54
N PRO A 31 4.91 8.06 -6.59
CA PRO A 31 5.81 8.29 -7.72
C PRO A 31 7.15 8.85 -7.23
N GLU A 32 8.27 8.36 -7.78
CA GLU A 32 9.61 8.85 -7.42
C GLU A 32 9.80 10.30 -7.84
N ASP A 33 9.29 10.67 -9.01
CA ASP A 33 9.31 12.03 -9.57
C ASP A 33 8.27 12.96 -8.93
N ALA A 34 7.62 12.54 -7.84
CA ALA A 34 6.63 13.36 -7.16
C ALA A 34 7.31 14.52 -6.40
N ILE A 35 7.67 15.57 -7.16
CA ILE A 35 8.20 16.84 -6.69
C ILE A 35 7.12 17.55 -5.86
N LYS A 36 5.83 17.33 -6.18
CA LYS A 36 4.68 17.92 -5.49
C LYS A 36 3.88 16.88 -4.71
N SER A 37 3.23 17.33 -3.64
CA SER A 37 2.46 16.47 -2.74
C SER A 37 1.08 16.09 -3.29
N ASP A 38 0.73 16.60 -4.47
CA ASP A 38 -0.63 16.67 -4.99
C ASP A 38 -0.88 15.56 -6.03
N GLU A 39 0.14 14.76 -6.31
CA GLU A 39 0.07 13.64 -7.24
C GLU A 39 -0.59 12.43 -6.58
N SER A 40 -1.42 11.74 -7.35
CA SER A 40 -2.05 10.50 -6.90
C SER A 40 -1.03 9.36 -6.85
N PRO A 41 -1.15 8.43 -5.89
CA PRO A 41 -0.28 7.26 -5.85
C PRO A 41 -0.59 6.33 -7.04
N ILE A 42 0.44 5.66 -7.54
CA ILE A 42 0.35 4.75 -8.70
C ILE A 42 -0.09 3.37 -8.22
N TYR A 43 -1.09 2.78 -8.87
CA TYR A 43 -1.47 1.39 -8.60
C TYR A 43 -0.37 0.42 -9.05
N ASP A 44 -0.05 -0.54 -8.19
CA ASP A 44 1.07 -1.46 -8.37
C ASP A 44 0.63 -2.92 -8.11
N PRO A 45 -0.01 -3.57 -9.09
CA PRO A 45 -0.51 -4.94 -8.94
C PRO A 45 0.61 -5.97 -8.76
N GLU A 46 1.74 -5.78 -9.45
CA GLU A 46 2.91 -6.68 -9.43
C GLU A 46 3.75 -6.53 -8.14
N LYS A 47 3.57 -5.43 -7.41
CA LYS A 47 4.22 -5.15 -6.12
C LYS A 47 5.75 -5.06 -6.23
N ASP A 48 6.25 -4.61 -7.36
CA ASP A 48 7.68 -4.51 -7.71
C ASP A 48 8.16 -3.07 -7.92
N LYS A 49 7.25 -2.09 -8.05
CA LYS A 49 7.62 -0.69 -8.28
C LYS A 49 8.44 -0.11 -7.11
N PRO A 50 9.49 0.67 -7.42
CA PRO A 50 10.35 1.29 -6.41
C PRO A 50 9.64 2.48 -5.74
N GLY A 51 10.07 2.83 -4.53
CA GLY A 51 9.48 3.91 -3.73
C GLY A 51 8.57 3.44 -2.59
N ARG A 52 7.96 4.42 -1.89
CA ARG A 52 7.15 4.15 -0.69
C ARG A 52 5.81 3.52 -1.06
N GLY A 53 5.62 2.26 -0.66
CA GLY A 53 4.39 1.50 -0.87
C GLY A 53 3.33 1.67 0.23
N TYR A 54 2.07 1.62 -0.17
CA TYR A 54 0.87 1.65 0.66
C TYR A 54 0.03 0.42 0.35
N TYR A 55 -0.29 -0.37 1.36
CA TYR A 55 -1.15 -1.54 1.22
C TYR A 55 -2.57 -1.24 1.69
N VAL A 56 -3.58 -1.58 0.88
CA VAL A 56 -5.00 -1.34 1.17
C VAL A 56 -5.78 -2.63 0.98
N CYS A 57 -6.61 -3.00 1.95
CA CYS A 57 -7.45 -4.19 1.88
C CYS A 57 -8.66 -4.03 0.98
N GLY A 58 -9.32 -5.15 0.68
CA GLY A 58 -10.48 -5.21 -0.22
C GLY A 58 -11.75 -4.54 0.30
N GLN A 59 -11.81 -4.15 1.58
CA GLN A 59 -12.99 -3.56 2.20
C GLN A 59 -13.34 -2.20 1.54
N ALA A 60 -14.60 -2.01 1.14
CA ALA A 60 -15.07 -0.79 0.49
C ALA A 60 -14.73 0.49 1.29
N ARG A 61 -14.98 0.46 2.61
CA ARG A 61 -14.63 1.54 3.55
C ARG A 61 -13.16 1.98 3.47
N CYS A 62 -12.24 1.03 3.22
CA CYS A 62 -10.82 1.30 3.15
C CYS A 62 -10.45 1.89 1.79
N ARG A 63 -11.00 1.34 0.70
CA ARG A 63 -10.77 1.83 -0.66
C ARG A 63 -11.31 3.25 -0.87
N GLU A 64 -12.50 3.55 -0.33
CA GLU A 64 -13.11 4.88 -0.44
C GLU A 64 -12.36 5.95 0.39
N ARG A 65 -11.81 5.56 1.54
CA ARG A 65 -11.10 6.47 2.44
C ARG A 65 -9.64 6.70 2.03
N PHE A 66 -9.03 5.72 1.35
CA PHE A 66 -7.61 5.76 0.98
C PHE A 66 -7.19 7.02 0.18
N PRO A 67 -7.91 7.46 -0.88
CA PRO A 67 -7.52 8.64 -1.66
C PRO A 67 -7.36 9.92 -0.81
N LYS A 68 -8.18 10.08 0.22
CA LYS A 68 -8.09 11.23 1.14
C LYS A 68 -6.91 11.10 2.11
N MET A 69 -6.65 9.88 2.58
CA MET A 69 -5.57 9.62 3.54
C MET A 69 -4.17 9.64 2.91
N VAL A 70 -4.04 9.11 1.70
CA VAL A 70 -2.73 8.90 1.07
C VAL A 70 -1.98 10.20 0.83
N MET A 71 -2.68 11.31 0.55
CA MET A 71 -2.08 12.63 0.38
C MET A 71 -1.32 13.09 1.63
N GLY A 72 -1.91 12.90 2.82
CA GLY A 72 -1.24 13.19 4.09
C GLY A 72 -0.10 12.23 4.39
N LEU A 73 -0.23 10.97 3.98
CA LEU A 73 0.84 9.97 4.15
C LEU A 73 2.03 10.26 3.22
N MET A 74 1.79 10.73 2.00
CA MET A 74 2.83 11.08 1.03
C MET A 74 3.68 12.26 1.50
N LYS A 75 3.10 13.22 2.23
CA LYS A 75 3.83 14.36 2.82
C LYS A 75 4.82 13.93 3.92
N LYS A 76 4.54 12.85 4.64
CA LYS A 76 5.43 12.34 5.69
C LYS A 76 6.65 11.67 5.06
N ARG A 77 7.80 12.36 5.10
CA ARG A 77 9.11 11.76 4.77
C ARG A 77 9.50 10.81 5.90
N ARG A 78 10.14 9.69 5.54
CA ARG A 78 10.66 8.73 6.54
C ARG A 78 12.02 9.27 6.98
N GLY A 79 12.12 9.81 8.20
CA GLY A 79 13.37 10.34 8.76
C GLY A 79 13.31 11.72 9.43
N ASP A 80 12.14 12.36 9.52
CA ASP A 80 11.88 13.51 10.41
C ASP A 80 11.20 13.05 11.70
#